data_AF-A0A1F6XM56-F1
#
_entry.id   AF-A0A1F6XM56-F1
#
_cell.length_a   1.000
_cell.length_b   1.000
_cell.length_c   1.000
_cell.angle_alpha   90.00
_cell.angle_beta   90.00
_cell.angle_gamma   90.00
#
_symmetry.space_group_name_H-M   'P 1'
#
loop_
_entity.id
_entity.type
_entity.pdbx_description
1 polymer ?
#
loop_
_entity_poly.entity_id
_entity_poly.type
_entity_poly.pdbx_seq_one_letter_code
_entity_poly.pdbx_strand_id
1 'polypeptide(L)' 'MERKSSKIDKKDVQRPPTLEEAQNMLAFADSQIEKLKATGSEDKRLLEYLNQKRDKAIKAIARIEGESKK' A
#
# COMPACT_ATOMS: atom_id res chain seq x y z
N MET A 1 7.16 13.99 -40.01
CA MET A 1 6.14 13.73 -38.97
C MET A 1 6.36 12.30 -38.49
N GLU A 2 7.22 12.10 -37.49
CA GLU A 2 7.54 10.74 -37.00
C GLU A 2 6.77 10.45 -35.71
N ARG A 3 5.88 9.46 -35.77
CA ARG A 3 5.21 8.89 -34.60
C ARG A 3 6.24 8.02 -33.86
N LYS A 4 6.81 8.52 -32.76
CA LYS A 4 7.57 7.67 -31.83
C LYS A 4 6.59 6.93 -30.92
N SER A 5 6.05 5.84 -31.44
CA SER A 5 5.59 4.72 -30.63
C SER A 5 6.82 4.07 -30.01
N SER A 6 6.95 4.07 -28.68
CA SER A 6 7.87 3.14 -28.00
C SER A 6 7.43 2.82 -26.59
N LYS A 7 6.87 1.61 -26.48
CA LYS A 7 7.14 0.60 -25.46
C LYS A 7 6.65 0.91 -24.04
N ILE A 8 5.39 0.52 -23.84
CA ILE A 8 4.89 0.03 -22.57
C ILE A 8 5.64 -1.28 -22.29
N ASP A 9 6.75 -1.20 -21.56
CA ASP A 9 7.46 -2.38 -21.07
C ASP A 9 6.66 -2.97 -19.90
N LYS A 10 5.81 -3.92 -20.26
CA LYS A 10 5.13 -4.84 -19.35
C LYS A 10 6.17 -5.70 -18.65
N LYS A 11 6.45 -5.35 -17.40
CA LYS A 11 6.57 -6.23 -16.24
C LYS A 11 7.12 -5.34 -15.13
N ASP A 12 6.21 -4.68 -14.41
CA ASP A 12 6.43 -4.47 -12.99
C ASP A 12 6.65 -5.86 -12.40
N VAL A 13 7.91 -6.31 -12.42
CA VAL A 13 8.43 -7.22 -11.41
C VAL A 13 8.06 -6.49 -10.15
N GLN A 14 6.99 -6.93 -9.51
CA GLN A 14 6.40 -6.26 -8.37
C GLN A 14 7.45 -6.39 -7.27
N ARG A 15 8.37 -5.43 -7.24
CA ARG A 15 9.48 -5.44 -6.31
C ARG A 15 8.82 -5.47 -4.94
N PRO A 16 9.34 -6.29 -4.00
CA PRO A 16 8.86 -6.22 -2.65
C PRO A 16 8.93 -4.75 -2.23
N PRO A 17 7.85 -4.20 -1.64
CA PRO A 17 7.84 -2.81 -1.22
C PRO A 17 9.02 -2.58 -0.27
N THR A 18 9.68 -1.45 -0.40
CA THR A 18 10.69 -1.02 0.58
C THR A 18 10.04 -0.78 1.95
N LEU A 19 10.84 -0.76 3.01
CA LEU A 19 10.34 -0.49 4.36
C LEU A 19 9.58 0.84 4.43
N GLU A 20 10.15 1.88 3.81
CA GLU A 20 9.55 3.21 3.75
C GLU A 20 8.21 3.20 3.00
N GLU A 21 8.13 2.53 1.85
CA GLU A 21 6.87 2.38 1.12
C GLU A 21 5.81 1.65 1.94
N ALA A 22 6.18 0.58 2.65
CA ALA A 22 5.27 -0.16 3.49
C ALA A 22 4.79 0.68 4.69
N GLN A 23 5.67 1.48 5.31
CA GLN A 23 5.31 2.42 6.37
C GLN A 23 4.39 3.53 5.86
N ASN A 24 4.65 4.08 4.68
CA ASN A 24 3.79 5.08 4.05
C ASN A 24 2.40 4.52 3.73
N MET A 25 2.33 3.28 3.24
CA MET A 25 1.05 2.58 3.01
C MET A 25 0.27 2.36 4.31
N LEU A 26 0.96 2.00 5.40
CA LEU A 26 0.35 1.83 6.71
C LEU A 26 -0.22 3.16 7.23
N ALA A 27 0.58 4.22 7.23
CA ALA A 27 0.16 5.55 7.67
C ALA A 27 -1.00 6.10 6.84
N PHE A 28 -0.98 5.86 5.52
CA PHE A 28 -2.09 6.22 4.65
C PHE A 28 -3.38 5.48 5.03
N ALA A 29 -3.32 4.16 5.20
CA ALA A 29 -4.49 3.37 5.56
C ALA A 29 -5.07 3.79 6.91
N ASP A 30 -4.21 3.99 7.92
CA ASP A 30 -4.63 4.47 9.24
C ASP A 30 -5.29 5.84 9.17
N SER A 31 -4.71 6.80 8.43
CA SER A 31 -5.28 8.14 8.26
C SER A 31 -6.67 8.11 7.59
N GLN A 32 -6.87 7.26 6.58
CA GLN A 32 -8.17 7.14 5.91
C GLN A 32 -9.21 6.46 6.80
N ILE A 33 -8.82 5.44 7.57
CA ILE A 33 -9.71 4.79 8.55
C ILE A 33 -10.12 5.80 9.62
N GLU A 34 -9.19 6.60 10.12
CA GLU A 34 -9.49 7.64 11.11
C GLU A 34 -10.46 8.69 10.55
N LYS A 35 -10.24 9.17 9.32
CA LYS A 35 -11.16 10.10 8.63
C LYS A 35 -12.55 9.50 8.44
N LEU A 36 -12.66 8.21 8.10
CA LEU A 36 -13.95 7.55 7.94
C LEU A 36 -14.68 7.43 9.28
N LYS A 37 -13.96 7.10 10.35
CA LYS A 37 -14.52 7.07 11.70
C LYS A 37 -14.96 8.46 12.16
N ALA A 38 -14.14 9.48 11.91
CA ALA A 38 -14.43 10.87 12.28
C ALA A 38 -15.62 11.45 11.52
N THR A 39 -15.81 11.07 10.25
CA THR A 39 -16.98 11.46 9.45
C THR A 39 -18.24 10.65 9.77
N GLY A 40 -18.15 9.64 10.64
CA GLY A 40 -19.26 8.74 10.95
C GLY A 40 -19.68 7.88 9.76
N SER A 41 -18.80 7.70 8.78
CA SER A 41 -19.10 6.95 7.56
C SER A 41 -19.12 5.45 7.87
N GLU A 42 -20.28 4.83 7.68
CA GLU A 42 -20.48 3.38 7.83
C GLU A 42 -20.19 2.61 6.55
N ASP A 43 -19.36 3.14 5.64
CA ASP A 43 -18.96 2.43 4.44
C ASP A 43 -18.06 1.23 4.80
N LYS A 44 -18.72 0.12 5.15
CA LYS A 44 -18.11 -1.14 5.57
C LYS A 44 -17.17 -1.69 4.51
N ARG A 45 -17.48 -1.48 3.23
CA ARG A 45 -16.64 -1.97 2.12
C ARG A 45 -15.33 -1.19 2.05
N LEU A 46 -15.41 0.13 2.17
CA LEU A 46 -14.22 0.97 2.18
C LEU A 46 -13.38 0.72 3.44
N LEU A 47 -14.01 0.58 4.59
CA LEU A 47 -13.34 0.26 5.84
C LEU A 47 -12.64 -1.11 5.77
N GLU A 48 -13.30 -2.13 5.23
CA GLU A 48 -12.70 -3.46 5.03
C GLU A 48 -11.51 -3.39 4.08
N TYR A 49 -11.63 -2.67 2.96
CA TYR A 49 -10.55 -2.48 2.01
C TYR A 49 -9.32 -1.80 2.65
N LEU A 50 -9.54 -0.75 3.44
CA LEU A 50 -8.45 -0.05 4.13
C LEU A 50 -7.80 -0.92 5.21
N ASN A 51 -8.59 -1.72 5.95
CA ASN A 51 -8.04 -2.68 6.91
C ASN A 51 -7.20 -3.77 6.20
N GLN A 52 -7.65 -4.28 5.06
CA GLN A 52 -6.85 -5.23 4.27
C GLN A 52 -5.53 -4.61 3.79
N LYS A 53 -5.53 -3.32 3.40
CA LYS A 53 -4.32 -2.59 3.02
C LYS A 53 -3.37 -2.40 4.19
N ARG A 54 -3.92 -2.02 5.35
CA ARG A 54 -3.21 -1.88 6.63
C ARG A 54 -2.52 -3.18 7.02
N ASP A 55 -3.25 -4.30 7.01
CA ASP A 55 -2.71 -5.62 7.36
C ASP A 55 -1.59 -6.07 6.40
N LYS A 56 -1.76 -5.79 5.09
CA LYS A 56 -0.71 -6.07 4.10
C LYS A 56 0.56 -5.26 4.38
N ALA A 57 0.41 -3.97 4.71
CA ALA A 57 1.53 -3.11 5.05
C ALA A 57 2.24 -3.58 6.32
N ILE A 58 1.51 -3.92 7.38
CA ILE A 58 2.09 -4.47 8.62
C ILE A 58 2.87 -5.76 8.37
N LYS A 59 2.30 -6.70 7.60
CA LYS A 59 2.99 -7.94 7.23
C LYS A 59 4.24 -7.70 6.41
N ALA A 60 4.22 -6.71 5.51
CA ALA A 60 5.39 -6.33 4.73
C ALA A 60 6.50 -5.74 5.62
N ILE A 61 6.16 -4.80 6.51
CA ILE A 61 7.09 -4.22 7.49
C ILE A 61 7.71 -5.32 8.35
N ALA A 62 6.88 -6.18 8.96
CA ALA A 62 7.36 -7.25 9.82
C ALA A 62 8.29 -8.23 9.10
N ARG A 63 8.04 -8.51 7.82
CA ARG A 63 8.92 -9.33 6.99
C ARG A 63 10.26 -8.66 6.75
N ILE A 64 10.25 -7.40 6.33
CA ILE A 64 11.47 -6.63 6.02
C ILE A 64 12.32 -6.44 7.27
N GLU A 65 11.71 -6.09 8.40
CA GLU A 65 12.39 -5.94 9.69
C GLU A 65 12.90 -7.27 10.24
N GLY A 66 12.14 -8.36 10.04
CA GLY A 66 12.56 -9.71 10.42
C GLY A 66 13.71 -10.26 9.58
N GLU A 67 13.75 -9.93 8.28
CA GLU A 67 14.86 -10.23 7.38
C GLU A 67 16.09 -9.37 7.68
N SER A 68 15.92 -8.12 8.11
CA SER A 68 17.04 -7.21 8.46
C SER A 68 17.75 -7.57 9.78
N LYS A 69 17.16 -8.43 10.61
CA LYS A 69 17.72 -8.86 11.91
C LYS A 69 18.42 -10.23 11.87
N LYS A 70 18.47 -10.89 10.71
CA LYS A 70 19.20 -12.16 10.50
C LYS A 70 20.56 -11.91 9.88
#